data_AF-A0A2V7P6U7-F1
#
_entry.id   AF-A0A2V7P6U7-F1
#
_cell.length_a   1.000
_cell.length_b   1.000
_cell.length_c   1.000
_cell.angle_alpha   90.00
_cell.angle_beta   90.00
_cell.angle_gamma   90.00
#
_symmetry.space_group_name_H-M   'P 1'
#
loop_
_entity.id
_entity.type
_entity.pdbx_description
1 polymer ?
#
loop_
_entity_poly.entity_id
_entity_poly.type
_entity_poly.pdbx_seq_one_letter_code
_entity_poly.pdbx_strand_id
1 'polypeptide(L)'
;MPWHHGQVALADALRPLRRLFGGGRRPEAAKPLRAELLSIERLEERARALAASFTLARDPRRKARPFFSRLEDNARVLREAYRVLADDVHRGEFVPPAAEWLLDNFHLIEGQIRDTRHDLPRQYYLGLPKLASREMAGIARVYAMALELIRHTDGRLDRHQLVRFMVAYQTVAPLTIGELWAWPSMLKLALLESLRRLADETLQGRNARLAADGYLTQIGGAEDTAPLALPEVLETAYVVRLLQRMREYGPLVSPVRAAVEERLAAQGMTAEDS
;
A
#
# COMPACT_ATOMS: atom_id res chain seq x y z
N MET A 1 26.08 -23.56 -20.61
CA MET A 1 25.79 -22.57 -19.54
C MET A 1 24.93 -21.45 -20.13
N PRO A 2 23.60 -21.54 -20.05
CA PRO A 2 22.81 -20.31 -19.81
C PRO A 2 21.52 -20.60 -19.02
N TRP A 3 21.56 -20.56 -17.68
CA TRP A 3 20.34 -20.65 -16.85
C TRP A 3 20.32 -19.69 -15.65
N HIS A 4 21.30 -18.79 -15.51
CA HIS A 4 21.41 -17.94 -14.32
C HIS A 4 20.59 -16.63 -14.36
N HIS A 5 20.12 -16.16 -15.52
CA HIS A 5 19.30 -14.93 -15.58
C HIS A 5 17.81 -15.13 -15.27
N GLY A 6 17.26 -16.34 -15.46
CA GLY A 6 15.85 -16.61 -15.17
C GLY A 6 15.52 -16.69 -13.66
N GLN A 7 16.45 -17.15 -12.83
CA GLN A 7 16.23 -17.33 -11.39
C GLN A 7 16.28 -16.01 -10.60
N VAL A 8 17.09 -15.03 -11.04
CA VAL A 8 17.18 -13.72 -10.37
C VAL A 8 15.90 -12.90 -10.62
N ALA A 9 15.39 -12.89 -11.86
CA ALA A 9 14.12 -12.25 -12.20
C ALA A 9 12.90 -12.86 -11.46
N LEU A 10 12.91 -14.18 -11.22
CA LEU A 10 11.89 -14.91 -10.46
C LEU A 10 11.93 -14.64 -8.94
N ALA A 11 13.12 -14.44 -8.36
CA ALA A 11 13.26 -14.09 -6.95
C ALA A 11 12.86 -12.63 -6.69
N ASP A 12 13.22 -11.70 -7.57
CA ASP A 12 12.83 -10.30 -7.47
C ASP A 12 11.33 -10.09 -7.73
N ALA A 13 10.72 -10.93 -8.57
CA ALA A 13 9.29 -10.96 -8.82
C ALA A 13 8.43 -11.12 -7.54
N LEU A 14 8.85 -12.00 -6.63
CA LEU A 14 8.03 -12.41 -5.48
C LEU A 14 8.40 -11.64 -4.19
N ARG A 15 9.52 -10.91 -4.18
CA ARG A 15 10.02 -10.13 -3.03
C ARG A 15 9.00 -9.14 -2.42
N PRO A 16 8.16 -8.43 -3.19
CA PRO A 16 7.19 -7.50 -2.59
C PRO A 16 5.96 -8.22 -2.01
N LEU A 17 5.53 -9.35 -2.61
CA LEU A 17 4.43 -10.17 -2.09
C LEU A 17 4.73 -10.74 -0.70
N ARG A 18 6.02 -10.99 -0.39
CA ARG A 18 6.50 -11.36 0.96
C ARG A 18 6.02 -10.40 2.04
N ARG A 19 6.05 -9.09 1.77
CA ARG A 19 5.74 -8.03 2.74
C ARG A 19 4.24 -7.81 2.91
N LEU A 20 3.42 -8.18 1.92
CA LEU A 20 1.96 -8.08 2.01
C LEU A 20 1.35 -9.10 2.99
N PHE A 21 2.08 -10.20 3.24
CA PHE A 21 1.53 -11.40 3.87
C PHE A 21 2.39 -11.97 5.02
N GLY A 22 3.42 -11.25 5.47
CA GLY A 22 4.18 -11.58 6.67
C GLY A 22 3.35 -11.29 7.94
N GLY A 23 3.04 -12.31 8.73
CA GLY A 23 2.37 -12.13 10.02
C GLY A 23 3.35 -11.78 11.13
N GLY A 24 2.97 -10.84 12.01
CA GLY A 24 3.49 -10.80 13.39
C GLY A 24 4.26 -9.56 13.87
N ARG A 25 4.41 -8.49 13.09
CA ARG A 25 4.95 -7.22 13.60
C ARG A 25 3.97 -6.09 13.26
N ARG A 26 3.80 -5.12 14.17
CA ARG A 26 3.07 -3.85 13.89
C ARG A 26 3.38 -3.45 12.45
N PRO A 27 2.39 -3.14 11.60
CA PRO A 27 2.68 -2.76 10.24
C PRO A 27 3.46 -1.44 10.35
N GLU A 28 4.78 -1.51 10.21
CA GLU A 28 5.53 -0.45 9.56
C GLU A 28 4.68 -0.05 8.36
N ALA A 29 4.36 1.25 8.27
CA ALA A 29 3.64 1.88 7.19
C ALA A 29 3.72 1.05 5.91
N ALA A 30 2.69 0.26 5.63
CA ALA A 30 2.83 -0.74 4.59
C ALA A 30 2.85 0.03 3.27
N LYS A 31 4.05 0.19 2.68
CA LYS A 31 4.26 1.04 1.51
C LYS A 31 3.16 0.81 0.45
N PRO A 32 2.76 1.86 -0.30
CA PRO A 32 1.79 1.74 -1.38
C PRO A 32 2.10 0.54 -2.27
N LEU A 33 1.05 -0.11 -2.79
CA LEU A 33 1.20 -1.26 -3.66
C LEU A 33 1.64 -0.78 -5.06
N ARG A 34 2.91 -0.38 -5.18
CA ARG A 34 3.51 0.18 -6.40
C ARG A 34 4.81 -0.51 -6.74
N ALA A 35 5.03 -0.71 -8.03
CA ALA A 35 6.30 -1.14 -8.62
C ALA A 35 6.48 -0.41 -9.97
N GLU A 36 7.52 -0.76 -10.70
CA GLU A 36 7.73 -0.28 -12.07
C GLU A 36 6.46 -0.50 -12.91
N LEU A 37 5.99 0.56 -13.59
CA LEU A 37 4.86 0.48 -14.51
C LEU A 37 5.27 -0.33 -15.73
N LEU A 38 4.47 -1.34 -16.07
CA LEU A 38 4.78 -2.25 -17.16
C LEU A 38 3.94 -1.92 -18.40
N SER A 39 4.56 -2.04 -19.58
CA SER A 39 3.82 -2.10 -20.84
C SER A 39 2.95 -3.35 -20.90
N ILE A 40 2.03 -3.40 -21.85
CA ILE A 40 1.14 -4.55 -21.98
C ILE A 40 1.90 -5.84 -22.30
N GLU A 41 2.95 -5.78 -23.12
CA GLU A 41 3.81 -6.92 -23.45
C GLU A 41 4.53 -7.43 -22.20
N ARG A 42 5.09 -6.52 -21.39
CA ARG A 42 5.75 -6.86 -20.12
C ARG A 42 4.76 -7.41 -19.09
N LEU A 43 3.50 -6.94 -19.09
CA LEU A 43 2.44 -7.51 -18.27
C LEU A 43 2.11 -8.96 -18.67
N GLU A 44 2.14 -9.29 -19.96
CA GLU A 44 1.93 -10.67 -20.41
C GLU A 44 3.09 -11.60 -20.05
N GLU A 45 4.33 -11.14 -20.24
CA GLU A 45 5.52 -11.86 -19.77
C GLU A 45 5.45 -12.10 -18.28
N ARG A 46 5.05 -11.08 -17.52
CA ARG A 46 4.82 -11.17 -16.07
C ARG A 46 3.75 -12.21 -15.74
N ALA A 47 2.63 -12.22 -16.47
CA ALA A 47 1.56 -13.19 -16.28
C ALA A 47 2.04 -14.63 -16.49
N ARG A 48 2.79 -14.89 -17.56
CA ARG A 48 3.39 -16.21 -17.86
C ARG A 48 4.39 -16.62 -16.77
N ALA A 49 5.23 -15.70 -16.32
CA ALA A 49 6.19 -15.95 -15.24
C ALA A 49 5.49 -16.31 -13.92
N LEU A 50 4.41 -15.60 -13.57
CA LEU A 50 3.60 -15.93 -12.39
C LEU A 50 3.00 -17.33 -12.50
N ALA A 51 2.39 -17.64 -13.66
CA ALA A 51 1.80 -18.95 -13.92
C ALA A 51 2.80 -20.10 -13.77
N ALA A 52 4.03 -19.91 -14.26
CA ALA A 52 5.12 -20.89 -14.11
C ALA A 52 5.61 -21.02 -12.66
N SER A 53 5.56 -19.94 -11.87
CA SER A 53 6.05 -19.90 -10.48
C SER A 53 5.06 -20.43 -9.44
N PHE A 54 3.77 -20.36 -9.73
CA PHE A 54 2.71 -20.63 -8.76
C PHE A 54 2.50 -22.12 -8.54
N THR A 55 2.97 -22.62 -7.39
CA THR A 55 2.65 -23.96 -6.91
C THR A 55 1.33 -23.97 -6.14
N LEU A 56 0.39 -24.83 -6.55
CA LEU A 56 -0.89 -25.01 -5.86
C LEU A 56 -0.78 -25.90 -4.62
N ALA A 57 -1.57 -25.57 -3.60
CA ALA A 57 -1.70 -26.35 -2.38
C ALA A 57 -2.54 -27.61 -2.63
N ARG A 58 -2.09 -28.75 -2.08
CA ARG A 58 -2.81 -30.03 -2.14
C ARG A 58 -4.17 -29.99 -1.42
N ASP A 59 -4.27 -29.22 -0.33
CA ASP A 59 -5.51 -29.01 0.43
C ASP A 59 -5.79 -27.50 0.53
N PRO A 60 -6.61 -26.94 -0.38
CA PRO A 60 -6.94 -25.52 -0.42
C PRO A 60 -7.71 -25.05 0.82
N ARG A 61 -8.59 -25.89 1.38
CA ARG A 61 -9.50 -25.50 2.47
C ARG A 61 -8.75 -25.40 3.79
N ARG A 62 -7.91 -26.38 4.11
CA ARG A 62 -7.15 -26.42 5.36
C ARG A 62 -6.09 -25.34 5.45
N LYS A 63 -5.55 -24.90 4.30
CA LYS A 63 -4.52 -23.86 4.24
C LYS A 63 -5.06 -22.46 4.04
N ALA A 64 -6.38 -22.26 3.89
CA ALA A 64 -6.93 -20.95 3.58
C ALA A 64 -6.60 -19.92 4.67
N ARG A 65 -5.96 -18.81 4.28
CA ARG A 65 -5.78 -17.66 5.16
C ARG A 65 -7.12 -17.00 5.48
N PRO A 66 -7.21 -16.24 6.60
CA PRO A 66 -8.44 -15.55 6.99
C PRO A 66 -8.71 -14.36 6.07
N PHE A 67 -9.22 -14.64 4.87
CA PHE A 67 -9.53 -13.69 3.81
C PHE A 67 -10.50 -12.60 4.25
N PHE A 68 -11.62 -13.00 4.86
CA PHE A 68 -12.63 -12.07 5.33
C PHE A 68 -12.09 -11.17 6.44
N SER A 69 -11.21 -11.69 7.31
CA SER A 69 -10.52 -10.85 8.29
C SER A 69 -9.73 -9.73 7.61
N ARG A 70 -9.04 -10.02 6.50
CA ARG A 70 -8.31 -8.98 5.77
C ARG A 70 -9.24 -7.93 5.16
N LEU A 71 -10.37 -8.35 4.60
CA LEU A 71 -11.38 -7.42 4.07
C LEU A 71 -12.01 -6.56 5.19
N GLU A 72 -12.32 -7.16 6.34
CA GLU A 72 -12.79 -6.41 7.52
C GLU A 72 -11.73 -5.45 8.05
N ASP A 73 -10.47 -5.88 8.12
CA ASP A 73 -9.37 -5.02 8.54
C ASP A 73 -9.19 -3.84 7.59
N ASN A 74 -9.28 -4.07 6.28
CA ASN A 74 -9.21 -2.99 5.28
C ASN A 74 -10.38 -2.03 5.45
N ALA A 75 -11.60 -2.54 5.62
CA ALA A 75 -12.78 -1.71 5.87
C ALA A 75 -12.65 -0.89 7.17
N ARG A 76 -12.12 -1.49 8.25
CA ARG A 76 -11.91 -0.80 9.52
C ARG A 76 -10.93 0.37 9.37
N VAL A 77 -9.77 0.12 8.77
CA VAL A 77 -8.73 1.14 8.59
C VAL A 77 -9.22 2.28 7.69
N LEU A 78 -9.93 1.96 6.60
CA LEU A 78 -10.49 2.98 5.71
C LEU A 78 -11.54 3.85 6.40
N ARG A 79 -12.42 3.26 7.23
CA ARG A 79 -13.40 4.04 8.02
C ARG A 79 -12.74 4.91 9.08
N GLU A 80 -11.69 4.41 9.72
CA GLU A 80 -10.91 5.18 10.69
C GLU A 80 -10.24 6.38 10.01
N ALA A 81 -9.60 6.17 8.85
CA ALA A 81 -9.02 7.24 8.05
C ALA A 81 -10.07 8.28 7.65
N TYR A 82 -11.24 7.84 7.17
CA TYR A 82 -12.34 8.73 6.85
C TYR A 82 -12.74 9.61 8.04
N ARG A 83 -12.93 9.03 9.22
CA ARG A 83 -13.32 9.78 10.43
C ARG A 83 -12.27 10.81 10.82
N VAL A 84 -11.00 10.41 10.86
CA VAL A 84 -9.89 11.31 11.22
C VAL A 84 -9.80 12.49 10.25
N LEU A 85 -9.93 12.23 8.95
CA LEU A 85 -9.86 13.26 7.92
C LEU A 85 -11.12 14.15 7.89
N ALA A 86 -12.29 13.60 8.18
CA ALA A 86 -13.52 14.40 8.31
C ALA A 86 -13.45 15.34 9.52
N ASP A 87 -12.89 14.89 10.64
CA ASP A 87 -12.66 15.73 11.82
C ASP A 87 -11.67 16.87 11.52
N ASP A 88 -10.67 16.64 10.66
CA ASP A 88 -9.76 17.71 10.21
C ASP A 88 -10.49 18.82 9.45
N VAL A 89 -11.36 18.43 8.50
CA VAL A 89 -12.20 19.39 7.76
C VAL A 89 -13.03 20.21 8.75
N HIS A 90 -13.63 19.57 9.75
CA HIS A 90 -14.45 20.26 10.74
C HIS A 90 -13.64 21.24 11.61
N ARG A 91 -12.39 20.91 11.92
CA ARG A 91 -11.47 21.79 12.66
C ARG A 91 -10.82 22.88 11.80
N GLY A 92 -11.04 22.89 10.49
CA GLY A 92 -10.36 23.80 9.56
C GLY A 92 -8.87 23.50 9.40
N GLU A 93 -8.45 22.26 9.66
CA GLU A 93 -7.08 21.80 9.45
C GLU A 93 -6.78 21.66 7.96
N PHE A 94 -5.50 21.70 7.58
CA PHE A 94 -5.10 21.48 6.19
C PHE A 94 -5.39 20.04 5.74
N VAL A 95 -6.22 19.90 4.71
CA VAL A 95 -6.57 18.62 4.11
C VAL A 95 -5.88 18.49 2.76
N PRO A 96 -5.03 17.47 2.54
CA PRO A 96 -4.37 17.28 1.24
C PRO A 96 -5.37 16.76 0.18
N PRO A 97 -5.12 16.97 -1.13
CA PRO A 97 -6.03 16.53 -2.19
C PRO A 97 -6.37 15.03 -2.16
N ALA A 98 -5.43 14.18 -1.74
CA ALA A 98 -5.67 12.74 -1.59
C ALA A 98 -6.70 12.43 -0.48
N ALA A 99 -6.72 13.23 0.59
CA ALA A 99 -7.71 13.10 1.65
C ALA A 99 -9.08 13.60 1.20
N GLU A 100 -9.16 14.74 0.49
CA GLU A 100 -10.41 15.24 -0.10
C GLU A 100 -11.05 14.19 -1.02
N TRP A 101 -10.25 13.61 -1.93
CA TRP A 101 -10.73 12.56 -2.81
C TRP A 101 -11.29 11.37 -2.03
N LEU A 102 -10.61 10.94 -0.96
CA LEU A 102 -11.10 9.83 -0.13
C LEU A 102 -12.42 10.16 0.55
N LEU A 103 -12.58 11.38 1.06
CA LEU A 103 -13.81 11.83 1.71
C LEU A 103 -14.99 11.87 0.72
N ASP A 104 -14.78 12.47 -0.44
CA ASP A 104 -15.81 12.62 -1.48
C ASP A 104 -16.28 11.25 -2.01
N ASN A 105 -15.36 10.30 -2.13
CA ASN A 105 -15.62 8.99 -2.74
C ASN A 105 -15.89 7.87 -1.72
N PHE A 106 -15.91 8.16 -0.42
CA PHE A 106 -15.99 7.13 0.62
C PHE A 106 -17.23 6.24 0.50
N HIS A 107 -18.37 6.83 0.13
CA HIS A 107 -19.62 6.12 -0.07
C HIS A 107 -19.53 5.04 -1.17
N LEU A 108 -18.75 5.27 -2.24
CA LEU A 108 -18.50 4.27 -3.28
C LEU A 108 -17.65 3.12 -2.74
N ILE A 109 -16.64 3.44 -1.93
CA ILE A 109 -15.74 2.46 -1.32
C ILE A 109 -16.52 1.54 -0.37
N GLU A 110 -17.40 2.09 0.47
CA GLU A 110 -18.28 1.29 1.32
C GLU A 110 -19.21 0.38 0.53
N GLY A 111 -19.76 0.89 -0.58
CA GLY A 111 -20.51 0.09 -1.55
C GLY A 111 -19.69 -1.09 -2.06
N GLN A 112 -18.47 -0.84 -2.55
CA GLN A 112 -17.61 -1.91 -3.08
C GLN A 112 -17.19 -2.93 -2.01
N ILE A 113 -17.01 -2.52 -0.76
CA ILE A 113 -16.73 -3.45 0.36
C ILE A 113 -17.93 -4.39 0.57
N ARG A 114 -19.15 -3.86 0.60
CA ARG A 114 -20.38 -4.65 0.76
C ARG A 114 -20.59 -5.60 -0.41
N ASP A 115 -20.46 -5.10 -1.64
CA ASP A 115 -20.65 -5.91 -2.85
C ASP A 115 -19.62 -7.03 -2.91
N THR A 116 -18.35 -6.76 -2.59
CA THR A 116 -17.30 -7.78 -2.56
C THR A 116 -17.61 -8.90 -1.55
N ARG A 117 -18.23 -8.58 -0.40
CA ARG A 117 -18.66 -9.62 0.58
C ARG A 117 -19.79 -10.48 0.04
N HIS A 118 -20.71 -9.87 -0.68
CA HIS A 118 -21.85 -10.56 -1.28
C HIS A 118 -21.41 -11.46 -2.44
N ASP A 119 -20.63 -10.90 -3.36
CA ASP A 119 -20.16 -11.55 -4.60
C ASP A 119 -19.16 -12.69 -4.34
N LEU A 120 -18.50 -12.69 -3.18
CA LEU A 120 -17.50 -13.69 -2.82
C LEU A 120 -17.83 -14.37 -1.48
N PRO A 121 -18.82 -15.28 -1.44
CA PRO A 121 -19.18 -16.01 -0.24
C PRO A 121 -18.01 -16.83 0.34
N ARG A 122 -18.00 -17.03 1.66
CA ARG A 122 -16.90 -17.72 2.35
C ARG A 122 -16.63 -19.12 1.82
N GLN A 123 -17.68 -19.90 1.61
CA GLN A 123 -17.55 -21.27 1.10
C GLN A 123 -16.98 -21.29 -0.30
N TYR A 124 -17.36 -20.32 -1.14
CA TYR A 124 -16.84 -20.16 -2.48
C TYR A 124 -15.34 -19.83 -2.45
N TYR A 125 -14.93 -18.85 -1.63
CA TYR A 125 -13.51 -18.54 -1.46
C TYR A 125 -12.69 -19.75 -1.00
N LEU A 126 -13.20 -20.55 -0.07
CA LEU A 126 -12.51 -21.76 0.42
C LEU A 126 -12.31 -22.83 -0.66
N GLY A 127 -13.18 -22.86 -1.67
CA GLY A 127 -13.07 -23.77 -2.82
C GLY A 127 -12.01 -23.36 -3.85
N LEU A 128 -11.56 -22.10 -3.84
CA LEU A 128 -10.60 -21.60 -4.83
C LEU A 128 -9.18 -22.20 -4.60
N PRO A 129 -8.45 -22.53 -5.67
CA PRO A 129 -7.07 -23.00 -5.58
C PRO A 129 -6.19 -22.04 -4.78
N LYS A 130 -5.50 -22.56 -3.77
CA LYS A 130 -4.57 -21.79 -2.93
C LYS A 130 -3.14 -22.03 -3.34
N LEU A 131 -2.28 -21.03 -3.13
CA LEU A 131 -0.85 -21.17 -3.30
C LEU A 131 -0.23 -21.94 -2.14
N ALA A 132 0.81 -22.73 -2.44
CA ALA A 132 1.56 -23.56 -1.51
C ALA A 132 2.90 -22.93 -1.07
N SER A 133 3.42 -21.96 -1.84
CA SER A 133 4.70 -21.32 -1.54
C SER A 133 4.64 -20.65 -0.17
N ARG A 134 5.74 -20.73 0.60
CA ARG A 134 5.79 -20.30 2.02
C ARG A 134 5.19 -18.91 2.27
N GLU A 135 5.43 -17.99 1.35
CA GLU A 135 5.05 -16.58 1.51
C GLU A 135 3.61 -16.30 1.15
N MET A 136 3.08 -17.03 0.17
CA MET A 136 1.71 -16.90 -0.31
C MET A 136 0.82 -18.05 0.13
N ALA A 137 1.30 -18.87 1.06
CA ALA A 137 0.63 -20.06 1.51
C ALA A 137 -0.79 -19.72 1.97
N GLY A 138 -1.78 -20.37 1.37
CA GLY A 138 -3.19 -20.18 1.73
C GLY A 138 -3.91 -19.03 1.05
N ILE A 139 -3.24 -18.31 0.15
CA ILE A 139 -3.82 -17.23 -0.63
C ILE A 139 -4.40 -17.80 -1.92
N ALA A 140 -5.58 -17.34 -2.33
CA ALA A 140 -6.14 -17.70 -3.62
C ALA A 140 -5.20 -17.27 -4.75
N ARG A 141 -4.89 -18.18 -5.67
CA ARG A 141 -4.00 -17.90 -6.81
C ARG A 141 -4.42 -16.65 -7.59
N VAL A 142 -5.72 -16.55 -7.90
CA VAL A 142 -6.33 -15.39 -8.57
C VAL A 142 -6.22 -14.07 -7.79
N TYR A 143 -6.14 -14.12 -6.45
CA TYR A 143 -5.89 -12.92 -5.65
C TYR A 143 -4.45 -12.43 -5.79
N ALA A 144 -3.49 -13.37 -5.78
CA ALA A 144 -2.09 -13.03 -6.01
C ALA A 144 -1.88 -12.44 -7.42
N MET A 145 -2.56 -12.98 -8.43
CA MET A 145 -2.59 -12.41 -9.79
C MET A 145 -3.11 -10.97 -9.80
N ALA A 146 -4.23 -10.69 -9.13
CA ALA A 146 -4.82 -9.35 -9.06
C ALA A 146 -3.87 -8.34 -8.41
N LEU A 147 -3.23 -8.71 -7.29
CA LEU A 147 -2.26 -7.85 -6.61
C LEU A 147 -1.04 -7.53 -7.47
N GLU A 148 -0.56 -8.49 -8.25
CA GLU A 148 0.55 -8.27 -9.19
C GLU A 148 0.17 -7.31 -10.30
N LEU A 149 -1.01 -7.51 -10.90
CA LEU A 149 -1.50 -6.63 -11.96
C LEU A 149 -1.66 -5.19 -11.48
N ILE A 150 -2.29 -4.98 -10.32
CA ILE A 150 -2.49 -3.64 -9.75
C ILE A 150 -1.17 -2.98 -9.41
N ARG A 151 -0.20 -3.72 -8.87
CA ARG A 151 1.12 -3.17 -8.52
C ARG A 151 1.86 -2.57 -9.72
N HIS A 152 1.73 -3.21 -10.87
CA HIS A 152 2.42 -2.82 -12.11
C HIS A 152 1.60 -1.90 -13.03
N THR A 153 0.38 -1.55 -12.61
CA THR A 153 -0.52 -0.61 -13.31
C THR A 153 -0.88 0.61 -12.47
N ASP A 154 -0.40 0.68 -11.22
CA ASP A 154 -0.81 1.69 -10.22
C ASP A 154 -2.34 1.80 -10.09
N GLY A 155 -3.02 0.65 -10.22
CA GLY A 155 -4.49 0.56 -10.20
C GLY A 155 -5.21 1.11 -11.43
N ARG A 156 -4.51 1.59 -12.45
CA ARG A 156 -5.09 2.04 -13.72
C ARG A 156 -5.39 0.84 -14.60
N LEU A 157 -6.60 0.32 -14.49
CA LEU A 157 -7.04 -0.89 -15.18
C LEU A 157 -7.94 -0.56 -16.36
N ASP A 158 -7.60 -1.10 -17.54
CA ASP A 158 -8.51 -1.15 -18.68
C ASP A 158 -8.84 -2.59 -19.10
N ARG A 159 -9.93 -2.75 -19.86
CA ARG A 159 -10.41 -4.07 -20.30
C ARG A 159 -9.37 -4.83 -21.13
N HIS A 160 -8.63 -4.14 -22.00
CA HIS A 160 -7.65 -4.79 -22.88
C HIS A 160 -6.48 -5.35 -22.06
N GLN A 161 -5.95 -4.59 -21.11
CA GLN A 161 -4.93 -5.06 -20.16
C GLN A 161 -5.39 -6.29 -19.37
N LEU A 162 -6.59 -6.24 -18.78
CA LEU A 162 -7.14 -7.35 -18.00
C LEU A 162 -7.22 -8.64 -18.83
N VAL A 163 -7.73 -8.53 -20.06
CA VAL A 163 -7.89 -9.68 -20.97
C VAL A 163 -6.53 -10.24 -21.39
N ARG A 164 -5.60 -9.39 -21.85
CA ARG A 164 -4.27 -9.83 -22.30
C ARG A 164 -3.50 -10.50 -21.17
N PHE A 165 -3.53 -9.93 -19.96
CA PHE A 165 -2.91 -10.52 -18.78
C PHE A 165 -3.48 -11.91 -18.46
N MET A 166 -4.81 -12.05 -18.42
CA MET A 166 -5.46 -13.33 -18.15
C MET A 166 -5.21 -14.38 -19.23
N VAL A 167 -5.25 -13.99 -20.51
CA VAL A 167 -4.97 -14.89 -21.63
C VAL A 167 -3.53 -15.39 -21.57
N ALA A 168 -2.56 -14.48 -21.40
CA ALA A 168 -1.15 -14.82 -21.27
C ALA A 168 -0.88 -15.73 -20.06
N TYR A 169 -1.54 -15.49 -18.92
CA TYR A 169 -1.44 -16.39 -17.77
C TYR A 169 -1.90 -17.82 -18.10
N GLN A 170 -3.06 -17.94 -18.77
CA GLN A 170 -3.69 -19.22 -19.08
C GLN A 170 -2.94 -20.05 -20.13
N THR A 171 -2.04 -19.45 -20.93
CA THR A 171 -1.18 -20.23 -21.84
C THR A 171 -0.20 -21.15 -21.10
N VAL A 172 0.05 -20.90 -19.82
CA VAL A 172 0.97 -21.68 -18.98
C VAL A 172 0.20 -22.49 -17.94
N ALA A 173 -0.75 -21.87 -17.25
CA ALA A 173 -1.54 -22.53 -16.21
C ALA A 173 -3.03 -22.20 -16.37
N PRO A 174 -3.85 -23.14 -16.88
CA PRO A 174 -5.28 -22.93 -17.03
C PRO A 174 -5.96 -22.51 -15.73
N LEU A 175 -6.90 -21.58 -15.83
CA LEU A 175 -7.77 -21.18 -14.72
C LEU A 175 -9.04 -22.03 -14.77
N THR A 176 -9.53 -22.42 -13.60
CA THR A 176 -10.83 -23.05 -13.49
C THR A 176 -11.94 -22.04 -13.76
N ILE A 177 -13.13 -22.51 -14.16
CA ILE A 177 -14.31 -21.64 -14.29
C ILE A 177 -14.55 -20.86 -13.00
N GLY A 178 -14.43 -21.50 -11.83
CA GLY A 178 -14.57 -20.83 -10.53
C GLY A 178 -13.55 -19.71 -10.29
N GLU A 179 -12.30 -19.90 -10.72
CA GLU A 179 -11.29 -18.83 -10.65
C GLU A 179 -11.65 -17.62 -11.52
N LEU A 180 -12.19 -17.86 -12.73
CA LEU A 180 -12.63 -16.80 -13.63
C LEU A 180 -13.84 -16.03 -13.05
N TRP A 181 -14.81 -16.73 -12.47
CA TRP A 181 -15.94 -16.12 -11.77
C TRP A 181 -15.51 -15.30 -10.55
N ALA A 182 -14.45 -15.71 -9.85
CA ALA A 182 -13.92 -14.97 -8.70
C ALA A 182 -13.12 -13.72 -9.09
N TRP A 183 -12.69 -13.59 -10.35
CA TRP A 183 -11.76 -12.56 -10.80
C TRP A 183 -12.18 -11.12 -10.48
N PRO A 184 -13.42 -10.68 -10.73
CA PRO A 184 -13.84 -9.30 -10.42
C PRO A 184 -13.71 -8.98 -8.92
N SER A 185 -14.11 -9.92 -8.06
CA SER A 185 -14.04 -9.78 -6.60
C SER A 185 -12.58 -9.75 -6.10
N MET A 186 -11.66 -10.46 -6.77
CA MET A 186 -10.22 -10.40 -6.44
C MET A 186 -9.60 -9.07 -6.82
N LEU A 187 -9.99 -8.49 -7.96
CA LEU A 187 -9.57 -7.15 -8.36
C LEU A 187 -10.08 -6.09 -7.38
N LYS A 188 -11.38 -6.11 -7.06
CA LYS A 188 -11.97 -5.20 -6.06
C LYS A 188 -11.22 -5.28 -4.74
N LEU A 189 -10.93 -6.48 -4.25
CA LEU A 189 -10.19 -6.65 -3.01
C LEU A 189 -8.77 -6.09 -3.08
N ALA A 190 -8.06 -6.38 -4.16
CA ALA A 190 -6.68 -5.91 -4.33
C ALA A 190 -6.62 -4.37 -4.46
N LEU A 191 -7.63 -3.74 -5.07
CA LEU A 191 -7.79 -2.29 -5.09
C LEU A 191 -8.09 -1.74 -3.68
N LEU A 192 -8.97 -2.38 -2.91
CA LEU A 192 -9.24 -2.00 -1.51
C LEU A 192 -7.98 -2.11 -0.63
N GLU A 193 -7.14 -3.12 -0.87
CA GLU A 193 -5.84 -3.26 -0.21
C GLU A 193 -4.87 -2.13 -0.60
N SER A 194 -4.84 -1.75 -1.88
CA SER A 194 -4.04 -0.61 -2.35
C SER A 194 -4.52 0.71 -1.72
N LEU A 195 -5.84 0.93 -1.73
CA LEU A 195 -6.46 2.13 -1.17
C LEU A 195 -6.20 2.26 0.32
N ARG A 196 -6.27 1.16 1.08
CA ARG A 196 -5.89 1.15 2.50
C ARG A 196 -4.48 1.69 2.70
N ARG A 197 -3.51 1.25 1.88
CA ARG A 197 -2.11 1.66 2.01
C ARG A 197 -1.93 3.15 1.71
N LEU A 198 -2.65 3.66 0.71
CA LEU A 198 -2.67 5.08 0.40
C LEU A 198 -3.31 5.92 1.53
N ALA A 199 -4.36 5.40 2.16
CA ALA A 199 -4.96 6.03 3.33
C ALA A 199 -3.99 6.05 4.52
N ASP A 200 -3.31 4.94 4.80
CA ASP A 200 -2.28 4.83 5.83
C ASP A 200 -1.14 5.86 5.59
N GLU A 201 -0.65 5.97 4.35
CA GLU A 201 0.37 6.95 3.94
C GLU A 201 -0.13 8.39 4.13
N THR A 202 -1.38 8.67 3.74
CA THR A 202 -2.00 9.99 3.91
C THR A 202 -2.08 10.38 5.38
N LEU A 203 -2.50 9.46 6.25
CA LEU A 203 -2.56 9.68 7.70
C LEU A 203 -1.18 9.86 8.33
N GLN A 204 -0.16 9.14 7.87
CA GLN A 204 1.20 9.33 8.35
C GLN A 204 1.74 10.70 7.98
N GLY A 205 1.56 11.12 6.72
CA GLY A 205 1.94 12.47 6.28
C GLY A 205 1.20 13.55 7.07
N ARG A 206 -0.08 13.34 7.38
CA ARG A 206 -0.88 14.21 8.26
C ARG A 206 -0.28 14.28 9.66
N ASN A 207 -0.03 13.15 10.32
CA ASN A 207 0.51 13.10 11.68
C ASN A 207 1.91 13.73 11.75
N ALA A 208 2.74 13.54 10.73
CA ALA A 208 4.04 14.19 10.59
C ALA A 208 3.92 15.71 10.53
N ARG A 209 2.96 16.26 9.77
CA ARG A 209 2.72 17.72 9.73
C ARG A 209 2.26 18.28 11.07
N LEU A 210 1.33 17.60 11.75
CA LEU A 210 0.86 18.03 13.06
C LEU A 210 1.95 17.97 14.14
N ALA A 211 2.82 16.95 14.09
CA ALA A 211 3.96 16.85 14.98
C ALA A 211 4.94 18.02 14.75
N ALA A 212 5.19 18.41 13.50
CA ALA A 212 6.05 19.56 13.17
C ALA A 212 5.45 20.88 13.68
N ASP A 213 4.14 21.08 13.52
CA ASP A 213 3.46 22.27 14.03
C ASP A 213 3.52 22.33 15.57
N GLY A 214 3.25 21.21 16.25
CA GLY A 214 3.33 21.13 17.72
C GLY A 214 4.74 21.38 18.26
N TYR A 215 5.78 20.87 17.57
CA TYR A 215 7.18 21.13 17.92
C TYR A 215 7.51 22.64 17.86
N LEU A 216 7.06 23.34 16.81
CA LEU A 216 7.29 24.78 16.69
C LEU A 216 6.50 25.60 17.72
N THR A 217 5.26 25.22 18.04
CA THR A 217 4.49 25.87 19.09
C THR A 217 5.19 25.77 20.45
N GLN A 218 5.82 24.63 20.74
CA GLN A 218 6.57 24.44 21.99
C GLN A 218 7.83 25.30 22.05
N ILE A 219 8.60 25.41 20.95
CA ILE A 219 9.81 26.25 20.90
C ILE A 219 9.46 27.74 20.92
N GLY A 220 8.44 28.16 20.16
CA GLY A 220 8.01 29.55 20.12
C GLY A 220 7.42 30.07 21.44
N GLY A 221 6.99 29.17 22.33
CA GLY A 221 6.49 29.51 23.67
C GLY A 221 7.55 29.43 24.79
N ALA A 222 8.75 28.91 24.51
CA ALA A 222 9.83 28.82 25.49
C ALA A 222 10.69 30.09 25.46
N GLU A 223 11.05 30.61 26.64
CA GLU A 223 12.01 31.73 26.76
C GLU A 223 13.42 31.33 26.29
N ASP A 224 13.72 30.02 26.27
CA ASP A 224 14.95 29.43 25.79
C ASP A 224 14.69 28.66 24.49
N THR A 225 15.20 29.16 23.36
CA THR A 225 15.01 28.59 22.01
C THR A 225 15.90 27.37 21.74
N ALA A 226 16.30 26.65 22.78
CA ALA A 226 17.08 25.43 22.63
C ALA A 226 16.26 24.38 21.85
N PRO A 227 16.86 23.70 20.85
CA PRO A 227 16.14 22.69 20.09
C PRO A 227 15.71 21.53 21.00
N LEU A 228 14.41 21.24 21.03
CA LEU A 228 13.87 20.05 21.67
C LEU A 228 14.33 18.79 20.92
N ALA A 229 14.23 17.63 21.57
CA ALA A 229 14.64 16.37 20.96
C ALA A 229 13.83 16.09 19.68
N LEU A 230 14.51 16.05 18.53
CA LEU A 230 13.92 15.70 17.25
C LEU A 230 13.57 14.20 17.19
N PRO A 231 12.47 13.82 16.50
CA PRO A 231 12.13 12.43 16.24
C PRO A 231 13.30 11.63 15.65
N GLU A 232 13.41 10.35 16.01
CA GLU A 232 14.49 9.46 15.54
C GLU A 232 14.48 9.32 14.00
N VAL A 233 13.27 9.22 13.42
CA VAL A 233 13.04 9.19 11.97
C VAL A 233 12.33 10.47 11.56
N LEU A 234 12.88 11.18 10.56
CA LEU A 234 12.30 12.42 10.04
C LEU A 234 11.57 12.12 8.73
N GLU A 235 10.25 11.98 8.82
CA GLU A 235 9.40 11.86 7.64
C GLU A 235 9.48 13.13 6.77
N THR A 236 9.49 13.00 5.45
CA THR A 236 9.59 14.14 4.52
C THR A 236 8.50 15.20 4.80
N ALA A 237 7.27 14.77 5.10
CA ALA A 237 6.18 15.68 5.43
C ALA A 237 6.42 16.49 6.72
N TYR A 238 7.12 15.93 7.69
CA TYR A 238 7.53 16.64 8.92
C TYR A 238 8.55 17.72 8.57
N VAL A 239 9.59 17.35 7.82
CA VAL A 239 10.70 18.24 7.44
C VAL A 239 10.20 19.39 6.58
N VAL A 240 9.43 19.12 5.52
CA VAL A 240 8.88 20.13 4.63
C VAL A 240 8.01 21.12 5.41
N ARG A 241 7.14 20.62 6.30
CA ARG A 241 6.28 21.48 7.12
C ARG A 241 7.07 22.33 8.11
N LEU A 242 8.06 21.71 8.76
CA LEU A 242 8.93 22.39 9.71
C LEU A 242 9.71 23.52 9.01
N LEU A 243 10.36 23.24 7.88
CA LEU A 243 11.09 24.24 7.09
C LEU A 243 10.16 25.34 6.56
N GLN A 244 8.96 25.00 6.10
CA GLN A 244 7.98 25.99 5.66
C GLN A 244 7.62 26.96 6.79
N ARG A 245 7.21 26.44 7.95
CA ARG A 245 6.84 27.27 9.11
C ARG A 245 8.04 28.03 9.66
N MET A 246 9.24 27.46 9.69
CA MET A 246 10.44 28.16 10.16
C MET A 246 10.80 29.39 9.31
N ARG A 247 10.45 29.41 8.01
CA ARG A 247 10.58 30.63 7.20
C ARG A 247 9.69 31.77 7.69
N GLU A 248 8.59 31.47 8.36
CA GLU A 248 7.65 32.45 8.92
C GLU A 248 8.15 33.02 10.27
N TYR A 249 8.94 32.26 11.04
CA TYR A 249 9.47 32.66 12.37
C TYR A 249 10.85 33.36 12.34
N GLY A 250 11.51 33.42 11.19
CA GLY A 250 12.76 34.19 11.03
C GLY A 250 13.98 33.62 11.79
N PRO A 251 14.91 34.47 12.29
CA PRO A 251 16.21 34.04 12.84
C PRO A 251 16.13 33.21 14.15
N LEU A 252 15.01 33.29 14.88
CA LEU A 252 14.83 32.66 16.19
C LEU A 252 14.89 31.12 16.15
N VAL A 253 14.74 30.53 14.97
CA VAL A 253 14.72 29.08 14.76
C VAL A 253 15.99 28.55 14.07
N SER A 254 17.05 29.35 13.95
CA SER A 254 18.35 28.90 13.39
C SER A 254 18.97 27.67 14.07
N PRO A 255 18.97 27.54 15.41
CA PRO A 255 19.50 26.34 16.09
C PRO A 255 18.73 25.06 15.73
N VAL A 256 17.40 25.19 15.57
CA VAL A 256 16.53 24.09 15.13
C VAL A 256 16.87 23.67 13.71
N ARG A 257 17.21 24.62 12.83
CA ARG A 257 17.57 24.32 11.43
C ARG A 257 18.83 23.46 11.37
N ALA A 258 19.86 23.87 12.10
CA ALA A 258 21.12 23.13 12.17
C ALA A 258 20.91 21.70 12.70
N ALA A 259 20.08 21.52 13.73
CA ALA A 259 19.76 20.20 14.27
C ALA A 259 19.00 19.29 13.28
N VAL A 260 18.12 19.88 12.45
CA VAL A 260 17.40 19.15 11.40
C VAL A 260 18.35 18.74 10.27
N GLU A 261 19.23 19.64 9.83
CA GLU A 261 20.23 19.35 8.80
C GLU A 261 21.21 18.25 9.24
N GLU A 262 21.68 18.30 10.49
CA GLU A 262 22.53 17.25 11.08
C GLU A 262 21.82 15.89 11.11
N ARG A 263 20.54 15.86 11.48
CA ARG A 263 19.74 14.62 11.53
C ARG A 263 19.45 14.06 10.13
N LEU A 264 19.17 14.90 9.15
CA LEU A 264 18.98 14.50 7.74
C LEU A 264 20.27 13.93 7.15
N ALA A 265 21.41 14.57 7.43
CA ALA A 265 22.72 14.06 7.05
C ALA A 265 23.01 12.69 7.66
N ALA A 266 22.64 12.48 8.93
CA ALA A 266 22.76 11.16 9.59
C ALA A 266 21.85 10.08 8.98
N GLN A 267 20.75 10.47 8.31
CA GLN A 267 19.84 9.56 7.60
C GLN A 267 20.23 9.34 6.12
N GLY A 268 21.28 10.00 5.64
CA GLY A 268 21.71 9.91 4.24
C GLY A 268 20.74 10.56 3.25
N MET A 269 19.88 11.46 3.72
CA MET A 269 18.97 12.25 2.86
C MET A 269 19.56 13.65 2.70
N THR A 270 20.06 13.99 1.51
CA THR A 270 20.50 15.35 1.20
C THR A 270 19.28 16.23 0.89
N ALA A 271 19.33 17.50 1.31
CA ALA A 271 18.24 18.47 1.20
C ALA A 271 17.77 18.75 -0.25
N GLU A 272 18.43 18.19 -1.26
CA GLU A 272 18.11 18.33 -2.69
C GLU A 272 17.25 17.19 -3.27
N ASP A 273 16.98 16.11 -2.52
CA ASP A 273 16.16 14.97 -2.99
C ASP A 273 14.68 15.02 -2.52
N SER A 274 14.18 16.19 -2.07
CA SER A 274 12.77 16.39 -1.64
C SER A 274 12.00 17.37 -2.51
#